data_AF-A0A521SDS0-F1
#
_entry.id   AF-A0A521SDS0-F1
#
_cell.length_a   1.000
_cell.length_b   1.000
_cell.length_c   1.000
_cell.angle_alpha   90.00
_cell.angle_beta   90.00
_cell.angle_gamma   90.00
#
_symmetry.space_group_name_H-M   'P 1'
#
loop_
_entity.id
_entity.type
_entity.pdbx_description
1 polymer ?
#
loop_
_entity_poly.entity_id
_entity_poly.type
_entity_poly.pdbx_seq_one_letter_code
_entity_poly.pdbx_strand_id
1 'polypeptide(L)'
;MPYIAPKARTQFDPLIDALAERIVAEASADGNDAAFAGLLNYTCTRLALQVVRLQFGKMRYWLIALITGTFQNVAQEFYRRVAVPYEEKQIGKNGDVDLYTAFAEER
;
A
#
# COMPACT_ATOMS: atom_id res chain seq x y z
N MET A 1 3.56 -11.18 2.52
CA MET A 1 2.36 -10.48 3.05
C MET A 1 1.58 -11.43 3.95
N PRO A 2 1.30 -11.08 5.22
CA PRO A 2 0.41 -11.88 6.06
C PRO A 2 -1.01 -11.83 5.50
N TYR A 3 -1.53 -12.98 5.06
CA TYR A 3 -2.87 -13.06 4.50
C TYR A 3 -3.90 -13.17 5.62
N ILE A 4 -5.01 -12.43 5.48
CA ILE A 4 -6.20 -12.60 6.33
C ILE A 4 -7.24 -13.50 5.64
N ALA A 5 -7.95 -14.27 6.46
CA ALA A 5 -9.01 -15.15 5.99
C ALA A 5 -10.13 -14.35 5.31
N PRO A 6 -10.77 -14.87 4.25
CA PRO A 6 -11.86 -14.17 3.55
C PRO A 6 -12.99 -13.71 4.47
N LYS A 7 -13.37 -14.53 5.46
CA LYS A 7 -14.40 -14.18 6.45
C LYS A 7 -14.05 -12.96 7.31
N ALA A 8 -12.76 -12.70 7.55
CA ALA A 8 -12.35 -11.50 8.26
C ALA A 8 -12.58 -10.25 7.39
N ARG A 9 -12.34 -10.35 6.08
CA ARG A 9 -12.48 -9.24 5.12
C ARG A 9 -13.88 -8.66 5.14
N THR A 10 -14.91 -9.51 5.13
CA THR A 10 -16.31 -9.07 5.13
C THR A 10 -16.70 -8.20 6.33
N GLN A 11 -15.94 -8.26 7.44
CA GLN A 11 -16.16 -7.39 8.60
C GLN A 11 -15.48 -6.02 8.45
N PHE A 12 -14.43 -5.93 7.63
CA PHE A 12 -13.63 -4.73 7.43
C PHE A 12 -13.99 -3.99 6.14
N ASP A 13 -14.37 -4.69 5.07
CA ASP A 13 -14.59 -4.11 3.74
C ASP A 13 -15.54 -2.89 3.79
N PRO A 14 -16.73 -2.93 4.44
CA PRO A 14 -17.61 -1.76 4.50
C PRO A 14 -17.02 -0.56 5.23
N LEU A 15 -16.15 -0.80 6.23
CA LEU A 15 -15.48 0.27 6.98
C LEU A 15 -14.34 0.89 6.16
N ILE A 16 -13.65 0.06 5.38
CA ILE A 16 -12.59 0.49 4.45
C ILE A 16 -13.19 1.31 3.32
N ASP A 17 -14.30 0.85 2.74
CA ASP A 17 -15.01 1.54 1.66
C ASP A 17 -15.49 2.93 2.12
N ALA A 18 -16.14 3.00 3.29
CA ALA A 18 -16.59 4.27 3.86
C ALA A 18 -15.43 5.24 4.18
N LEU A 19 -14.28 4.71 4.64
CA LEU A 19 -13.09 5.54 4.86
C LEU A 19 -12.50 6.05 3.55
N ALA A 20 -12.47 5.21 2.51
CA ALA A 20 -12.00 5.60 1.18
C ALA A 20 -12.85 6.71 0.57
N GLU A 21 -14.18 6.59 0.66
CA GLU A 21 -15.12 7.65 0.23
C GLU A 21 -14.85 8.98 0.94
N ARG A 22 -14.62 8.93 2.26
CA ARG A 22 -14.25 10.14 3.02
C ARG A 22 -12.91 10.72 2.55
N ILE A 23 -11.88 9.90 2.33
CA ILE A 23 -10.58 10.38 1.84
C ILE A 23 -10.74 11.08 0.49
N VAL A 24 -11.51 10.50 -0.44
CA VAL A 24 -11.74 11.09 -1.77
C VAL A 24 -12.49 12.42 -1.67
N ALA A 25 -13.53 12.48 -0.83
CA ALA A 25 -14.30 13.71 -0.63
C ALA A 25 -13.43 14.85 -0.08
N GLU A 26 -12.59 14.57 0.92
CA GLU A 26 -11.67 15.56 1.50
C GLU A 26 -10.55 15.96 0.53
N ALA A 27 -9.97 15.00 -0.20
CA ALA A 27 -8.93 15.28 -1.20
C ALA A 27 -9.44 16.19 -2.33
N SER A 28 -10.68 15.96 -2.77
CA SER A 28 -11.30 16.73 -3.86
C SER A 28 -11.54 18.20 -3.49
N ALA A 29 -11.65 18.53 -2.20
CA ALA A 29 -11.84 19.89 -1.73
C ALA A 29 -10.55 20.75 -1.84
N ASP A 30 -9.38 20.11 -1.89
CA ASP A 30 -8.06 20.77 -1.87
C ASP A 30 -7.59 21.23 -3.27
N GLY A 31 -8.28 20.82 -4.33
CA GLY A 31 -7.95 21.20 -5.71
C GLY A 31 -6.60 20.66 -6.25
N ASN A 32 -5.97 19.74 -5.52
CA ASN A 32 -4.70 19.10 -5.85
C ASN A 32 -4.90 17.59 -6.01
N ASP A 33 -4.62 17.06 -7.21
CA ASP A 33 -4.78 15.64 -7.53
C ASP A 33 -3.96 14.71 -6.64
N ALA A 34 -2.91 15.20 -5.98
CA ALA A 34 -2.07 14.44 -5.05
C ALA A 34 -2.52 14.54 -3.58
N ALA A 35 -3.55 15.33 -3.25
CA ALA A 35 -3.97 15.57 -1.86
C ALA A 35 -4.35 14.28 -1.11
N PHE A 36 -4.90 13.29 -1.82
CA PHE A 36 -5.23 11.99 -1.24
C PHE A 36 -4.02 11.28 -0.61
N ALA A 37 -2.80 11.53 -1.09
CA ALA A 37 -1.59 10.88 -0.59
C ALA A 37 -1.32 11.25 0.88
N GLY A 38 -1.52 12.52 1.24
CA GLY A 38 -1.38 12.99 2.62
C GLY A 38 -2.43 12.36 3.55
N LEU A 39 -3.68 12.31 3.10
CA LEU A 39 -4.79 11.70 3.83
C LEU A 39 -4.61 10.20 4.03
N LEU A 40 -4.14 9.49 3.00
CA LEU A 40 -3.85 8.06 3.07
C LEU A 40 -2.69 7.77 4.02
N ASN A 41 -1.61 8.58 3.97
CA ASN A 41 -0.49 8.46 4.90
C ASN A 41 -0.95 8.67 6.36
N TYR A 42 -1.74 9.72 6.61
CA TYR A 42 -2.29 9.99 7.93
C TYR A 42 -3.18 8.85 8.44
N THR A 43 -4.12 8.38 7.62
CA THR A 43 -5.07 7.33 8.01
C THR A 43 -4.38 6.00 8.28
N CYS A 44 -3.44 5.58 7.43
CA CYS A 44 -2.63 4.37 7.67
C CYS A 44 -1.83 4.48 8.97
N THR A 45 -1.14 5.61 9.18
CA THR A 45 -0.34 5.85 10.38
C THR A 45 -1.20 5.82 11.64
N ARG A 46 -2.30 6.57 11.64
CA ARG A 46 -3.22 6.67 12.77
C ARG A 46 -3.88 5.32 13.08
N LEU A 47 -4.28 4.56 12.06
CA LEU A 47 -4.85 3.23 12.23
C LEU A 47 -3.86 2.29 12.90
N ALA A 48 -2.61 2.24 12.44
CA ALA A 48 -1.58 1.38 13.04
C ALA A 48 -1.30 1.75 14.51
N LEU A 49 -1.19 3.05 14.81
CA LEU A 49 -1.01 3.52 16.19
C LEU A 49 -2.21 3.17 17.08
N GLN A 50 -3.43 3.29 16.56
CA GLN A 50 -4.64 2.96 17.30
C GLN A 50 -4.74 1.45 17.57
N VAL A 51 -4.39 0.61 16.60
CA VAL A 51 -4.30 -0.86 16.79
C VAL A 51 -3.29 -1.19 17.88
N VAL A 52 -2.10 -0.58 17.86
CA VAL A 52 -1.10 -0.80 18.91
C VAL A 52 -1.62 -0.37 20.29
N ARG A 53 -2.26 0.80 20.38
CA ARG A 53 -2.81 1.31 21.62
C ARG A 53 -3.89 0.39 22.19
N LEU A 54 -4.83 -0.06 21.35
CA LEU A 54 -5.93 -0.92 21.76
C LEU A 54 -5.46 -2.32 22.15
N GLN A 55 -4.50 -2.89 21.41
CA GLN A 55 -4.04 -4.26 21.62
C GLN A 55 -2.98 -4.39 22.73
N PHE A 56 -2.06 -3.42 22.84
CA PHE A 56 -0.87 -3.54 23.68
C PHE A 56 -0.73 -2.43 24.73
N GLY A 57 -1.57 -1.38 24.69
CA GLY A 57 -1.56 -0.25 25.62
C GLY A 57 -0.39 0.72 25.47
N LYS A 58 0.76 0.27 24.94
CA LYS A 58 1.96 1.09 24.72
C LYS A 58 2.79 0.61 23.54
N MET A 59 3.50 1.55 22.90
CA MET A 59 4.45 1.25 21.83
C MET A 59 5.70 0.56 22.39
N ARG A 60 6.21 -0.45 21.66
CA ARG A 60 7.46 -1.17 21.96
C ARG A 60 8.29 -1.24 20.69
N TYR A 61 9.61 -1.31 20.81
CA TYR A 61 10.50 -1.28 19.63
C TYR A 61 10.20 -2.36 18.59
N TRP A 62 9.95 -3.60 19.03
CA TRP A 62 9.61 -4.70 18.12
C TRP A 62 8.28 -4.46 17.35
N LEU A 63 7.34 -3.69 17.92
CA LEU A 63 6.11 -3.30 17.23
C LEU A 63 6.39 -2.30 16.12
N ILE A 64 7.35 -1.38 16.32
CA ILE A 64 7.79 -0.44 15.28
C ILE A 64 8.36 -1.22 14.11
N ALA A 65 9.29 -2.15 14.37
CA ALA A 65 9.86 -3.00 13.32
C ALA A 65 8.79 -3.81 12.57
N LEU A 66 7.82 -4.39 13.30
CA LEU A 66 6.72 -5.17 12.73
C LEU A 66 5.80 -4.32 11.82
N ILE A 67 5.40 -3.13 12.28
CA ILE A 67 4.52 -2.23 11.53
C ILE A 67 5.25 -1.71 10.28
N THR A 68 6.48 -1.25 10.42
CA THR A 68 7.28 -0.76 9.29
C THR A 68 7.49 -1.86 8.25
N GLY A 69 7.85 -3.08 8.68
CA GLY A 69 7.96 -4.22 7.77
C GLY A 69 6.63 -4.59 7.11
N THR A 70 5.50 -4.42 7.80
CA THR A 70 4.18 -4.64 7.23
C THR A 70 3.85 -3.60 6.16
N PHE A 71 4.12 -2.32 6.40
CA PHE A 71 3.91 -1.27 5.41
C PHE A 71 4.85 -1.41 4.19
N GLN A 72 6.09 -1.82 4.41
CA GLN A 72 7.01 -2.14 3.31
C GLN A 72 6.45 -3.24 2.41
N ASN A 73 5.93 -4.31 3.02
CA ASN A 73 5.29 -5.40 2.28
C ASN A 73 4.04 -4.93 1.51
N VAL A 74 3.24 -4.03 2.08
CA VAL A 74 2.07 -3.44 1.41
C VAL A 74 2.51 -2.64 0.18
N ALA A 75 3.51 -1.77 0.32
CA ALA A 75 4.02 -0.97 -0.80
C ALA A 75 4.61 -1.85 -1.93
N GLN A 76 5.39 -2.87 -1.56
CA GLN A 76 5.98 -3.79 -2.53
C GLN A 76 4.92 -4.61 -3.28
N GLU A 77 3.89 -5.10 -2.59
CA GLU A 77 2.80 -5.83 -3.25
C GLU A 77 1.94 -4.93 -4.13
N PHE A 78 1.75 -3.66 -3.74
CA PHE A 78 1.08 -2.68 -4.59
C PHE A 78 1.85 -2.49 -5.89
N TYR A 79 3.16 -2.24 -5.82
CA TYR A 79 4.00 -2.11 -7.01
C TYR A 79 3.97 -3.39 -7.86
N ARG A 80 4.20 -4.55 -7.24
CA ARG A 80 4.27 -5.84 -7.94
C ARG A 80 2.95 -6.23 -8.63
N ARG A 81 1.79 -5.93 -8.03
CA ARG A 81 0.50 -6.37 -8.57
C ARG A 81 -0.21 -5.31 -9.42
N VAL A 82 0.09 -4.03 -9.21
CA VAL A 82 -0.59 -2.93 -9.90
C VAL A 82 0.31 -2.28 -10.94
N ALA A 83 1.57 -1.98 -10.60
CA ALA A 83 2.50 -1.30 -11.52
C ALA A 83 3.10 -2.25 -12.56
N VAL A 84 3.58 -3.43 -12.15
CA VAL A 84 4.27 -4.37 -13.06
C VAL A 84 3.42 -4.75 -14.29
N PRO A 85 2.12 -5.10 -14.18
CA PRO A 85 1.32 -5.40 -15.37
C PRO A 85 1.14 -4.22 -16.33
N TYR A 86 1.24 -2.99 -15.82
CA TYR A 86 1.27 -1.79 -16.67
C TYR A 86 2.65 -1.63 -17.34
N GLU A 87 3.74 -1.83 -16.60
CA GLU A 87 5.11 -1.78 -17.11
C GLU A 87 5.36 -2.83 -18.20
N GLU A 88 4.92 -4.08 -18.01
CA GLU A 88 4.99 -5.14 -19.03
C GLU A 88 4.31 -4.73 -20.33
N LYS A 89 3.15 -4.05 -20.25
CA LYS A 89 2.46 -3.52 -21.42
C LYS A 89 3.23 -2.38 -22.09
N GLN A 90 3.95 -1.56 -21.32
CA GLN A 90 4.77 -0.49 -21.87
C GLN A 90 6.05 -1.02 -22.51
N ILE A 91 6.68 -2.03 -21.90
CA ILE A 91 7.83 -2.75 -22.47
C ILE A 91 7.44 -3.36 -23.82
N GLY A 92 6.30 -4.04 -23.90
CA GLY A 92 5.80 -4.59 -25.17
C GLY A 92 5.53 -3.54 -26.26
N LYS A 93 5.30 -2.27 -25.90
CA LYS A 93 5.04 -1.16 -26.83
C LYS A 93 6.29 -0.39 -27.23
N ASN A 94 7.16 -0.11 -26.27
CA ASN A 94 8.27 0.83 -26.42
C ASN A 94 9.65 0.13 -26.45
N GLY A 95 9.69 -1.17 -26.20
CA GLY A 95 10.92 -1.89 -25.86
C GLY A 95 11.26 -1.75 -24.38
N ASP A 96 12.11 -2.65 -23.89
CA ASP A 96 12.73 -2.55 -22.56
C ASP A 96 14.12 -1.89 -22.66
N VAL A 97 14.78 -1.69 -21.53
CA VAL A 97 16.21 -1.34 -21.48
C VAL A 97 17.03 -2.51 -22.03
N ASP A 98 17.80 -2.24 -23.09
CA ASP A 98 18.64 -3.21 -23.80
C ASP A 98 19.57 -4.02 -22.88
N LEU A 99 20.18 -3.38 -21.89
CA LEU A 99 21.07 -4.03 -20.93
C LEU A 99 20.39 -5.11 -20.07
N TYR A 100 19.07 -5.04 -19.84
CA TYR A 100 18.40 -6.12 -19.10
C TYR A 100 18.44 -7.45 -19.85
N THR A 101 18.42 -7.41 -21.18
CA THR A 101 18.57 -8.61 -22.01
C THR A 101 19.99 -9.15 -21.92
N ALA A 102 21.00 -8.28 -22.04
CA ALA A 102 22.41 -8.66 -21.93
C ALA A 102 22.72 -9.37 -20.60
N PHE A 103 22.28 -8.82 -19.47
CA PHE A 103 22.49 -9.44 -18.16
C PHE A 103 21.69 -10.73 -17.93
N ALA A 104 20.57 -10.93 -18.64
CA ALA A 104 19.81 -12.18 -18.55
C ALA A 104 20.53 -13.34 -19.25
N GLU A 105 21.29 -13.04 -20.31
CA GLU A 105 22.06 -14.00 -21.12
C GLU A 105 23.40 -14.40 -20.48
N GLU A 106 23.92 -13.64 -19.52
CA GLU A 106 25.15 -13.96 -18.76
C GLU A 106 25.00 -15.12 -17.76
N ARG A 107 23.82 -15.74 -17.66
CA ARG A 107 23.48 -16.77 -16.66
C ARG A 107 23.70 -18.19 -17.13
#